data_AF-A0A9P0KSL6-F1
#
_entry.id   AF-A0A9P0KSL6-F1
#
_cell.length_a   1.000
_cell.length_b   1.000
_cell.length_c   1.000
_cell.angle_alpha   90.00
_cell.angle_beta   90.00
_cell.angle_gamma   90.00
#
_symmetry.space_group_name_H-M   'P 1'
#
loop_
_entity.id
_entity.type
_entity.pdbx_description
1 polymer ?
#
loop_
_entity_poly.entity_id
_entity_poly.type
_entity_poly.pdbx_seq_one_letter_code
_entity_poly.pdbx_strand_id
1 'polypeptide(L)'
;MSNLEKEFNRKGGRTISSPAPGEEVVISGFSGEFPGSSNFYELHNNLHNKVDLTKGPLRWDYYHPDIPPTGGNMKRDLTRFDAGFFGWHERLADNSDGLVKLTVEKAVEAVMDAGLHPEDLQNERCGIFVGACFSETETNAYLVYTQPEYPLIGI
;
A
#
# COMPACT_ATOMS: atom_id res chain seq x y z
N MET A 1 -21.09 11.00 12.53
CA MET A 1 -19.96 11.88 12.84
C MET A 1 -20.48 13.21 13.34
N SER A 2 -20.15 13.56 14.57
CA SER A 2 -20.56 14.81 15.22
C SER A 2 -19.87 16.03 14.58
N ASN A 3 -20.48 17.22 14.69
CA ASN A 3 -19.85 18.46 14.19
C ASN A 3 -18.52 18.77 14.89
N LEU A 4 -18.34 18.29 16.12
CA LEU A 4 -17.12 18.46 16.92
C LEU A 4 -15.95 17.65 16.34
N GLU A 5 -16.19 16.40 15.92
CA GLU A 5 -15.17 15.57 15.27
C GLU A 5 -14.72 16.15 13.93
N LYS A 6 -15.66 16.69 13.14
CA LYS A 6 -15.33 17.35 11.86
C LYS A 6 -14.42 18.56 12.09
N GLU A 7 -14.69 19.34 13.12
CA GLU A 7 -13.89 20.51 13.46
C GLU A 7 -12.52 20.15 14.02
N PHE A 8 -12.43 19.11 14.86
CA PHE A 8 -11.17 18.55 15.34
C PHE A 8 -10.31 18.03 14.18
N ASN A 9 -10.89 17.22 13.29
CA ASN A 9 -10.20 16.68 12.12
C ASN A 9 -9.77 17.78 11.16
N ARG A 10 -10.60 18.81 10.95
CA ARG A 10 -10.25 19.97 10.12
C ARG A 10 -9.10 20.77 10.72
N LYS A 11 -9.09 20.96 12.04
CA LYS A 11 -8.05 21.71 12.75
C LYS A 11 -6.74 20.92 12.80
N GLY A 12 -6.80 19.62 13.10
CA GLY A 12 -5.66 18.71 13.04
C GLY A 12 -5.06 18.65 11.63
N GLY A 13 -5.89 18.42 10.60
CA GLY A 13 -5.45 18.41 9.21
C GLY A 13 -4.77 19.70 8.78
N ARG A 14 -5.31 20.87 9.17
CA ARG A 14 -4.69 22.17 8.91
C ARG A 14 -3.35 22.36 9.62
N THR A 15 -3.22 21.93 10.87
CA THR A 15 -1.95 22.02 11.60
C THR A 15 -0.88 21.13 10.97
N ILE A 16 -1.25 19.95 10.45
CA ILE A 16 -0.32 19.05 9.77
C ILE A 16 0.03 19.57 8.36
N SER A 17 -0.91 20.23 7.67
CA SER A 17 -0.71 20.70 6.30
C SER A 17 -0.26 22.16 6.18
N SER A 18 -0.06 22.87 7.29
CA SER A 18 0.42 24.27 7.29
C SER A 18 1.83 24.31 7.86
N PRO A 19 2.87 24.36 7.01
CA PRO A 19 4.24 24.52 7.48
C PRO A 19 4.42 25.89 8.16
N ALA A 20 5.53 26.07 8.89
CA ALA A 20 5.83 27.36 9.50
C ALA A 20 5.98 28.45 8.42
N PRO A 21 5.72 29.74 8.72
CA PRO A 21 5.88 30.81 7.74
C PRO A 21 7.30 30.81 7.13
N GLY A 22 7.40 30.57 5.83
CA GLY A 22 8.68 30.47 5.10
C GLY A 22 9.13 29.04 4.77
N GLU A 23 8.42 28.02 5.24
CA GLU A 23 8.61 26.62 4.86
C GLU A 23 7.56 26.18 3.83
N GLU A 24 7.94 25.25 2.95
CA GLU A 24 7.07 24.68 1.92
C GLU A 24 7.03 23.16 2.03
N VAL A 25 5.87 22.57 1.72
CA VAL A 25 5.71 21.11 1.63
C VAL A 25 6.01 20.69 0.20
N VAL A 26 6.97 19.79 0.03
CA VAL A 26 7.38 19.25 -1.26
C VAL A 26 7.15 17.75 -1.32
N ILE A 27 6.87 17.25 -2.51
CA ILE A 27 6.92 15.80 -2.80
C ILE A 27 8.35 15.52 -3.26
N SER A 28 9.16 14.94 -2.38
CA SER A 28 10.59 14.70 -2.64
C SER A 28 10.86 13.39 -3.38
N GLY A 29 10.01 12.38 -3.22
CA GLY A 29 10.15 11.09 -3.90
C GLY A 29 8.82 10.37 -4.04
N PHE A 30 8.77 9.42 -4.97
CA PHE A 30 7.55 8.70 -5.32
C PHE A 30 7.85 7.27 -5.76
N SER A 31 7.08 6.31 -5.24
CA SER A 31 7.05 4.95 -5.78
C SER A 31 5.64 4.37 -5.74
N GLY A 32 5.36 3.44 -6.64
CA GLY A 32 4.09 2.75 -6.71
C GLY A 32 4.11 1.58 -7.70
N GLU A 33 3.19 0.64 -7.49
CA GLU A 33 2.84 -0.43 -8.43
C GLU A 33 1.44 -0.13 -8.97
N PHE A 34 1.26 -0.28 -10.28
CA PHE A 34 0.00 0.04 -10.95
C PHE A 34 -0.42 -1.11 -11.88
N PRO A 35 -1.69 -1.14 -12.30
CA PRO A 35 -2.12 -2.09 -13.31
C PRO A 35 -1.21 -2.06 -14.55
N GLY A 36 -0.67 -3.21 -14.94
CA GLY A 36 0.23 -3.31 -16.08
C GLY A 36 1.56 -2.54 -15.99
N SER A 37 1.94 -1.98 -14.83
CA SER A 37 3.14 -1.13 -14.70
C SER A 37 3.81 -1.30 -13.33
N SER A 38 5.05 -1.79 -13.29
CA SER A 38 5.75 -2.07 -12.02
C SER A 38 6.54 -0.92 -11.42
N ASN A 39 6.53 0.23 -12.09
CA ASN A 39 7.15 1.46 -11.62
C ASN A 39 6.51 2.66 -12.34
N PHE A 40 6.87 3.86 -11.89
CA PHE A 40 6.36 5.10 -12.47
C PHE A 40 6.77 5.29 -13.94
N TYR A 41 7.97 4.88 -14.34
CA TYR A 41 8.43 5.04 -15.73
C TYR A 41 7.59 4.21 -16.72
N GLU A 42 7.26 2.97 -16.36
CA GLU A 42 6.33 2.14 -17.12
C GLU A 42 4.94 2.76 -17.17
N LEU A 43 4.42 3.23 -16.03
CA LEU A 43 3.12 3.89 -15.97
C LEU A 43 3.11 5.12 -16.87
N HIS A 44 4.13 5.98 -16.78
CA HIS A 44 4.29 7.18 -17.57
C HIS A 44 4.29 6.85 -19.07
N ASN A 45 5.07 5.86 -19.49
CA ASN A 45 5.08 5.41 -20.88
C ASN A 45 3.71 4.87 -21.33
N ASN A 46 3.04 4.09 -20.50
CA ASN A 46 1.71 3.55 -20.81
C ASN A 46 0.65 4.67 -20.92
N LEU A 47 0.70 5.67 -20.04
CA LEU A 47 -0.16 6.85 -20.09
C LEU A 47 0.09 7.68 -21.34
N HIS A 48 1.36 7.95 -21.68
CA HIS A 48 1.74 8.68 -22.89
C HIS A 48 1.24 8.00 -24.16
N ASN A 49 1.32 6.67 -24.20
CA ASN A 49 0.86 5.86 -25.32
C ASN A 49 -0.65 5.53 -25.28
N LYS A 50 -1.38 6.04 -24.28
CA LYS A 50 -2.83 5.81 -24.07
C LYS A 50 -3.18 4.31 -24.03
N VAL A 51 -2.31 3.50 -23.42
CA VAL A 51 -2.52 2.07 -23.24
C VAL A 51 -3.63 1.86 -22.22
N ASP A 52 -4.61 1.02 -22.56
CA ASP A 52 -5.68 0.63 -21.67
C ASP A 52 -5.21 -0.45 -20.69
N LEU A 53 -4.96 -0.05 -19.43
CA LEU A 53 -4.44 -0.93 -18.38
C LEU A 53 -5.54 -1.69 -17.63
N THR A 54 -6.81 -1.54 -18.03
CA THR A 54 -7.97 -2.19 -17.37
C THR A 54 -8.32 -3.56 -17.95
N LYS A 55 -7.69 -3.92 -19.08
CA LYS A 55 -8.00 -5.12 -19.86
C LYS A 55 -7.13 -6.34 -19.53
N GLY A 56 -6.53 -6.37 -18.34
CA GLY A 56 -5.76 -7.52 -17.88
C GLY A 56 -6.65 -8.74 -17.61
N PRO A 57 -6.06 -9.95 -17.53
CA PRO A 57 -6.79 -11.14 -17.11
C PRO A 57 -7.37 -10.94 -15.69
N LEU A 58 -8.35 -11.72 -15.27
CA LEU A 58 -8.75 -11.71 -13.85
C LEU A 58 -7.73 -12.50 -13.01
N ARG A 59 -7.70 -12.28 -11.69
CA ARG A 59 -6.84 -13.06 -10.77
C ARG A 59 -7.27 -14.53 -10.70
N TRP A 60 -8.56 -14.79 -10.84
CA TRP A 60 -9.16 -16.12 -10.83
C TRP A 60 -10.15 -16.24 -11.99
N ASP A 61 -10.32 -17.46 -12.51
CA ASP A 61 -11.30 -17.72 -13.56
C ASP A 61 -12.71 -17.52 -12.99
N TYR A 62 -13.39 -16.48 -13.50
CA TYR A 62 -14.73 -16.13 -13.06
C TYR A 62 -15.55 -15.70 -14.26
N TYR A 63 -16.73 -16.32 -14.42
CA TYR A 63 -17.63 -16.01 -15.51
C TYR A 63 -19.01 -15.68 -14.94
N HIS A 64 -19.35 -14.40 -14.95
CA HIS A 64 -20.68 -13.92 -14.59
C HIS A 64 -21.11 -12.84 -15.59
N PRO A 65 -22.33 -12.85 -16.12
CA PRO A 65 -22.77 -11.93 -17.17
C PRO A 65 -22.70 -10.45 -16.77
N ASP A 66 -22.87 -10.15 -15.48
CA ASP A 66 -22.83 -8.77 -14.96
C ASP A 66 -21.43 -8.28 -14.56
N ILE A 67 -20.40 -9.15 -14.64
CA ILE A 67 -19.03 -8.81 -14.23
C ILE A 67 -18.14 -8.83 -15.47
N PRO A 68 -17.46 -7.70 -15.79
CA PRO A 68 -16.52 -7.67 -16.90
C PRO A 68 -15.45 -8.77 -16.75
N PRO A 69 -15.12 -9.52 -17.82
CA PRO A 69 -14.15 -10.61 -17.77
C PRO A 69 -12.69 -10.11 -17.75
N THR A 70 -12.48 -8.82 -17.49
CA THR A 70 -11.17 -8.17 -17.50
C THR A 70 -11.02 -7.26 -16.29
N GLY A 71 -9.79 -7.14 -15.80
CA GLY A 71 -9.47 -6.28 -14.66
C GLY A 71 -8.11 -5.62 -14.77
N GLY A 72 -7.90 -4.57 -13.97
CA GLY A 72 -6.60 -3.96 -13.80
C GLY A 72 -5.73 -4.82 -12.90
N ASN A 73 -4.87 -5.66 -13.47
CA ASN A 73 -3.96 -6.51 -12.71
C ASN A 73 -2.58 -5.89 -12.56
N MET A 74 -2.01 -6.04 -11.36
CA MET A 74 -0.59 -5.79 -11.15
C MET A 74 0.24 -6.83 -11.91
N LYS A 75 1.36 -6.40 -12.49
CA LYS A 75 2.34 -7.30 -13.12
C LYS A 75 3.10 -8.10 -12.08
N ARG A 76 3.36 -7.47 -10.92
CA ARG A 76 4.09 -8.08 -9.82
C ARG A 76 3.30 -9.19 -9.16
N ASP A 77 4.01 -10.27 -8.87
CA ASP A 77 3.55 -11.31 -7.97
C ASP A 77 3.57 -10.82 -6.51
N LEU A 78 2.38 -10.67 -5.92
CA LEU A 78 2.18 -10.20 -4.55
C LEU A 78 2.66 -11.19 -3.48
N THR A 79 3.03 -12.41 -3.86
CA THR A 79 3.60 -13.39 -2.93
C THR A 79 5.08 -13.11 -2.62
N ARG A 80 5.77 -12.37 -3.50
CA ARG A 80 7.20 -12.08 -3.37
C ARG A 80 7.43 -10.92 -2.40
N PHE A 81 8.38 -11.10 -1.49
CA PHE A 81 8.82 -10.08 -0.54
C PHE A 81 10.24 -10.38 -0.05
N ASP A 82 11.08 -9.35 0.08
CA ASP A 82 12.45 -9.50 0.62
C ASP A 82 12.46 -9.47 2.15
N ALA A 83 12.09 -10.59 2.77
CA ALA A 83 12.03 -10.69 4.23
C ALA A 83 13.39 -10.43 4.91
N GLY A 84 14.49 -10.80 4.25
CA GLY A 84 15.85 -10.61 4.77
C GLY A 84 16.22 -9.13 4.89
N PHE A 85 15.90 -8.34 3.86
CA PHE A 85 16.14 -6.89 3.87
C PHE A 85 15.38 -6.18 5.01
N PHE A 86 14.11 -6.54 5.24
CA PHE A 86 13.29 -5.92 6.29
C PHE A 86 13.46 -6.56 7.68
N GLY A 87 14.27 -7.60 7.82
CA GLY A 87 14.46 -8.33 9.08
C GLY A 87 13.21 -9.07 9.54
N TRP A 88 12.32 -9.45 8.62
CA TRP A 88 11.12 -10.22 8.94
C TRP A 88 11.45 -11.71 9.04
N HIS A 89 10.87 -12.37 10.05
CA HIS A 89 10.92 -13.83 10.11
C HIS A 89 10.14 -14.43 8.93
N GLU A 90 10.66 -15.48 8.28
CA GLU A 90 10.04 -16.09 7.07
C GLU A 90 8.57 -16.44 7.26
N ARG A 91 8.23 -17.12 8.36
CA ARG A 91 6.82 -17.43 8.69
C ARG A 91 5.92 -16.19 8.80
N LEU A 92 6.45 -15.06 9.30
CA LEU A 92 5.68 -13.83 9.36
C LEU A 92 5.47 -13.29 7.95
N ALA A 93 6.54 -13.26 7.14
CA ALA A 93 6.44 -12.86 5.75
C ALA A 93 5.41 -13.72 5.02
N ASP A 94 5.48 -15.04 5.07
CA ASP A 94 4.55 -15.91 4.33
C ASP A 94 3.06 -15.67 4.69
N ASN A 95 2.76 -15.44 5.97
CA ASN A 95 1.39 -15.23 6.45
C ASN A 95 0.90 -13.78 6.36
N SER A 96 1.78 -12.84 6.01
CA SER A 96 1.41 -11.42 5.90
C SER A 96 0.73 -11.10 4.56
N ASP A 97 -0.17 -10.12 4.59
CA ASP A 97 -0.87 -9.67 3.40
C ASP A 97 0.10 -9.08 2.35
N GLY A 98 -0.15 -9.41 1.08
CA GLY A 98 0.59 -8.89 -0.07
C GLY A 98 0.58 -7.37 -0.15
N LEU A 99 -0.52 -6.73 0.25
CA LEU A 99 -0.63 -5.27 0.26
C LEU A 99 0.30 -4.62 1.30
N VAL A 100 0.44 -5.22 2.49
CA VAL A 100 1.34 -4.71 3.53
C VAL A 100 2.80 -4.86 3.08
N LYS A 101 3.17 -6.03 2.57
CA LYS A 101 4.50 -6.29 2.00
C LYS A 101 4.87 -5.26 0.94
N LEU A 102 3.97 -5.07 -0.03
CA LEU A 102 4.15 -4.11 -1.11
C LEU A 102 4.26 -2.67 -0.57
N THR A 103 3.44 -2.29 0.40
CA THR A 103 3.45 -0.93 0.97
C THR A 103 4.80 -0.61 1.62
N VAL A 104 5.37 -1.57 2.36
CA VAL A 104 6.67 -1.38 3.03
C VAL A 104 7.81 -1.28 2.01
N GLU A 105 7.82 -2.14 0.99
CA GLU A 105 8.81 -2.06 -0.11
C GLU A 105 8.71 -0.73 -0.85
N LYS A 106 7.50 -0.30 -1.21
CA LYS A 106 7.28 0.95 -1.94
C LYS A 106 7.59 2.18 -1.09
N ALA A 107 7.41 2.12 0.22
CA ALA A 107 7.84 3.18 1.12
C ALA A 107 9.37 3.37 1.09
N VAL A 108 10.13 2.27 1.15
CA VAL A 108 11.61 2.34 1.05
C VAL A 108 12.06 2.81 -0.33
N GLU A 109 11.46 2.30 -1.40
CA GLU A 109 11.75 2.77 -2.76
C GLU A 109 11.48 4.28 -2.91
N ALA A 110 10.40 4.81 -2.33
CA ALA A 110 10.09 6.23 -2.39
C ALA A 110 11.09 7.09 -1.60
N VAL A 111 11.60 6.59 -0.46
CA VAL A 111 12.67 7.25 0.30
C VAL A 111 13.97 7.28 -0.51
N MET A 112 14.30 6.18 -1.18
CA MET A 112 15.48 6.11 -2.05
C MET A 112 15.35 7.00 -3.29
N ASP A 113 14.15 7.09 -3.88
CA ASP A 113 13.85 8.00 -4.99
C ASP A 113 14.01 9.48 -4.60
N ALA A 114 13.69 9.82 -3.34
CA ALA A 114 13.99 11.13 -2.76
C ALA A 114 15.49 11.42 -2.58
N GLY A 115 16.37 10.45 -2.86
CA GLY A 115 17.81 10.57 -2.68
C GLY A 115 18.26 10.47 -1.21
N LEU A 116 17.41 9.94 -0.33
CA LEU A 116 17.69 9.76 1.10
C LEU A 116 18.05 8.31 1.39
N HIS A 117 18.91 8.08 2.39
CA HIS A 117 19.11 6.74 2.91
C HIS A 117 18.04 6.46 4.00
N PRO A 118 17.39 5.28 4.01
CA PRO A 118 16.46 4.91 5.08
C PRO A 118 17.03 5.00 6.51
N GLU A 119 18.35 4.86 6.67
CA GLU A 119 19.01 4.99 7.97
C GLU A 119 19.04 6.44 8.47
N ASP A 120 19.07 7.42 7.56
CA ASP A 120 19.05 8.85 7.92
C ASP A 120 17.73 9.28 8.56
N LEU A 121 16.65 8.51 8.33
CA LEU A 121 15.34 8.76 8.92
C LEU A 121 15.18 8.10 10.30
N GLN A 122 16.16 7.29 10.74
CA GLN A 122 16.08 6.67 12.06
C GLN A 122 16.22 7.74 13.15
N ASN A 123 15.30 7.74 14.10
CA ASN A 123 15.18 8.72 15.20
C ASN A 123 14.72 10.13 14.80
N GLU A 124 14.40 10.35 13.52
CA GLU A 124 13.74 11.57 13.09
C GLU A 124 12.25 11.56 13.37
N ARG A 125 11.64 12.74 13.48
CA ARG A 125 10.19 12.89 13.71
C ARG A 125 9.41 12.72 12.40
N CYS A 126 9.45 11.52 11.84
CA CYS A 126 8.74 11.16 10.62
C CYS A 126 7.31 10.66 10.91
N GLY A 127 6.31 11.22 10.22
CA GLY A 127 4.93 10.77 10.27
C GLY A 127 4.59 9.85 9.11
N ILE A 128 3.92 8.73 9.38
CA ILE A 128 3.47 7.78 8.35
C ILE A 128 1.94 7.77 8.31
N PHE A 129 1.37 7.98 7.12
CA PHE A 129 -0.07 7.97 6.89
C PHE A 129 -0.39 6.98 5.77
N VAL A 130 -1.19 5.96 6.08
CA VAL A 130 -1.59 4.90 5.12
C VAL A 130 -3.10 4.90 4.98
N GLY A 131 -3.58 4.97 3.73
CA GLY A 131 -4.97 4.78 3.39
C GLY A 131 -5.22 3.33 2.96
N ALA A 132 -6.03 2.59 3.71
CA ALA A 132 -6.43 1.22 3.38
C ALA A 132 -7.95 1.06 3.52
N CYS A 133 -8.55 0.20 2.71
CA CYS A 133 -10.01 0.01 2.69
C CYS A 133 -10.44 -1.45 2.82
N PHE A 134 -9.74 -2.41 2.22
CA PHE A 134 -10.11 -3.81 2.29
C PHE A 134 -8.89 -4.72 2.11
N SER A 135 -8.79 -5.73 2.97
CA SER A 135 -7.86 -6.84 2.83
C SER A 135 -8.65 -8.14 2.95
N GLU A 136 -8.69 -8.91 1.86
CA GLU A 136 -9.26 -10.26 1.87
C GLU A 136 -8.44 -11.20 2.76
N THR A 137 -7.12 -10.98 2.85
CA THR A 137 -6.21 -11.77 3.69
C THR A 137 -6.58 -11.63 5.17
N GLU A 138 -6.77 -10.40 5.65
CA GLU A 138 -7.23 -10.15 7.03
C GLU A 138 -8.61 -10.76 7.27
N THR A 139 -9.54 -10.56 6.33
CA THR A 139 -10.91 -11.11 6.43
C THR A 139 -10.90 -12.64 6.52
N ASN A 140 -10.09 -13.32 5.71
CA ASN A 140 -9.94 -14.77 5.73
C ASN A 140 -9.31 -15.25 7.05
N ALA A 141 -8.28 -14.57 7.56
CA ALA A 141 -7.71 -14.90 8.86
C ALA A 141 -8.77 -14.82 9.96
N TYR A 142 -9.55 -13.74 10.03
CA TYR A 142 -10.66 -13.63 10.98
C TYR A 142 -11.66 -14.77 10.84
N LEU A 143 -12.10 -15.10 9.62
CA LEU A 143 -13.10 -16.17 9.39
C LEU A 143 -12.59 -17.57 9.73
N VAL A 144 -11.30 -17.84 9.55
CA VAL A 144 -10.66 -19.13 9.86
C VAL A 144 -10.41 -19.26 11.38
N TYR A 145 -9.95 -18.20 12.04
CA TYR A 145 -9.59 -18.23 13.47
C TYR A 145 -10.76 -17.94 14.44
N THR A 146 -11.92 -17.51 13.94
CA THR A 146 -13.16 -17.42 14.74
C THR A 146 -14.05 -18.67 14.63
N GLN A 147 -13.62 -19.69 13.88
CA GLN A 147 -14.25 -21.01 13.96
C GLN A 147 -14.03 -21.60 15.36
N PRO A 148 -15.05 -22.25 15.97
CA PRO A 148 -15.00 -22.73 17.35
C PRO A 148 -13.87 -23.74 17.68
N GLU A 149 -13.13 -24.22 16.68
CA GLU A 149 -12.10 -25.26 16.84
C GLU A 149 -10.66 -24.73 17.03
N TYR A 150 -10.39 -23.42 16.87
CA TYR A 150 -9.02 -22.88 16.99
C TYR A 150 -8.97 -21.60 17.84
N PRO A 151 -8.84 -21.69 19.19
CA PRO A 151 -8.68 -20.51 20.03
C PRO A 151 -7.32 -19.83 19.78
N LEU A 152 -7.34 -18.50 19.75
CA LEU A 152 -6.19 -17.61 19.60
C LEU A 152 -5.10 -17.94 20.63
N ILE A 153 -3.88 -18.27 20.17
CA ILE A 153 -2.66 -18.12 20.97
C ILE A 153 -2.12 -16.73 20.62
N GLY A 154 -2.50 -15.75 21.45
CA GLY A 154 -2.02 -14.37 21.32
C GLY A 154 -0.55 -14.25 21.72
N ILE A 155 0.13 -13.32 21.05
CA ILE A 155 1.21 -12.50 21.65
C ILE A 155 0.65 -11.07 21.71
#